data_AF-A0A4Q5TSB9-F1
#
_entry.id   AF-A0A4Q5TSB9-F1
#
_cell.length_a   1.000
_cell.length_b   1.000
_cell.length_c   1.000
_cell.angle_alpha   90.00
_cell.angle_beta   90.00
_cell.angle_gamma   90.00
#
_symmetry.space_group_name_H-M   'P 1'
#
loop_
_entity.id
_entity.type
_entity.pdbx_description
1 polymer ?
#
loop_
_entity_poly.entity_id
_entity_poly.type
_entity_poly.pdbx_seq_one_letter_code
_entity_poly.pdbx_strand_id
1 'polypeptide(L)'
;MEENRRRQFGGASAAWGGRCLPFDPIDFEKRSWVADSGWPVSFEALKAYYPKAAALCKTGSANFTVDGGKEKEILPGLKMEAFTDDTIERWSPPVNFAKTYRHELEQAQHIEVWLDSHALQLDMTEAGKIDTVTVSVLNKAKKIAARIFVLAAGGIENPRLLLASKNDFYPAGIGNQHDNVGRYYMAHLNGTYLKIAPTNRETLNMDFSRDGKVYTRRRWQLSAKKQREAGLLNSIFFLHHAEETTGHRDVVFSAVFLAKGLKSLAAQRSLAAANKTFRLLRPALKEHLLNVGKNGFRSIPLLTGLLRKRISTYRLPYILPAKNAAWLGLYFQAEQTPNRESRLTISADEKDALGMPRVIAGIQFNKQDLEAVVATHNLFADAYTQAGIGALDYTEAGLRAYLDKQITAFNSSAHHIGTTRMSAHPENGVVDSDAKVFGLSNLYVAGSSVFPTGSHANPTLTIVAQALRLAVLRSFIFMHTQQFNVQTSIFDFQDRKCPTCVRQVSSYDRVVL
;
A
#
# COMPACT_ATOMS: atom_id res chain seq x y z
N MET A 1 9.15 1.49 13.18
CA MET A 1 9.06 2.19 11.88
C MET A 1 10.20 1.87 10.93
N GLU A 2 11.48 1.94 11.33
CA GLU A 2 12.61 1.66 10.41
C GLU A 2 12.55 0.27 9.77
N GLU A 3 12.15 -0.77 10.52
CA GLU A 3 11.98 -2.13 10.00
C GLU A 3 10.83 -2.27 8.98
N ASN A 4 9.91 -1.30 8.97
CA ASN A 4 8.73 -1.26 8.11
C ASN A 4 8.97 -0.42 6.84
N ARG A 5 10.14 0.22 6.71
CA ARG A 5 10.53 0.97 5.51
C ARG A 5 11.45 0.13 4.64
N ARG A 6 11.24 0.20 3.33
CA ARG A 6 12.11 -0.47 2.34
C ARG A 6 12.85 0.59 1.53
N ARG A 7 14.05 0.96 1.99
CA ARG A 7 15.00 1.81 1.26
C ARG A 7 15.82 0.94 0.31
N GLN A 8 15.27 0.68 -0.87
CA GLN A 8 15.92 -0.08 -1.94
C GLN A 8 15.24 0.25 -3.26
N PHE A 9 15.90 -0.05 -4.38
CA PHE A 9 15.28 0.11 -5.69
C PHE A 9 14.00 -0.72 -5.79
N GLY A 10 12.88 -0.08 -6.17
CA GLY A 10 11.54 -0.67 -6.20
C GLY A 10 10.75 -0.54 -4.88
N GLY A 11 11.37 0.00 -3.83
CA GLY A 11 10.72 0.34 -2.56
C GLY A 11 9.99 -0.84 -1.91
N ALA A 12 8.76 -0.58 -1.43
CA ALA A 12 7.92 -1.56 -0.75
C ALA A 12 7.51 -2.75 -1.65
N SER A 13 7.47 -2.56 -2.97
CA SER A 13 7.11 -3.62 -3.92
C SER A 13 8.09 -4.80 -3.94
N ALA A 14 9.30 -4.62 -3.39
CA ALA A 14 10.26 -5.70 -3.24
C ALA A 14 9.87 -6.72 -2.15
N ALA A 15 8.94 -6.39 -1.25
CA ALA A 15 8.56 -7.22 -0.11
C ALA A 15 7.04 -7.40 0.07
N TRP A 16 6.20 -6.75 -0.74
CA TRP A 16 4.75 -6.78 -0.61
C TRP A 16 4.09 -8.14 -0.94
N GLY A 17 2.82 -8.26 -0.56
CA GLY A 17 1.99 -9.45 -0.77
C GLY A 17 1.34 -9.56 -2.15
N GLY A 18 1.30 -8.47 -2.92
CA GLY A 18 0.71 -8.43 -4.27
C GLY A 18 -0.82 -8.34 -4.32
N ARG A 19 -1.51 -8.18 -3.18
CA ARG A 19 -2.98 -7.99 -3.13
C ARG A 19 -3.34 -6.66 -3.77
N CYS A 20 -4.15 -6.70 -4.82
CA CYS A 20 -4.52 -5.56 -5.64
C CYS A 20 -6.04 -5.49 -5.80
N LEU A 21 -6.55 -4.27 -5.67
CA LEU A 21 -7.93 -3.89 -5.92
C LEU A 21 -8.03 -2.37 -6.03
N PRO A 22 -9.02 -1.83 -6.75
CA PRO A 22 -9.31 -0.40 -6.75
C PRO A 22 -9.87 0.04 -5.40
N PHE A 23 -9.83 1.36 -5.15
CA PHE A 23 -10.69 1.95 -4.12
C PHE A 23 -12.13 1.98 -4.63
N ASP A 24 -13.08 1.99 -3.72
CA ASP A 24 -14.50 2.01 -4.08
C ASP A 24 -14.93 3.43 -4.47
N PRO A 25 -15.96 3.59 -5.33
CA PRO A 25 -16.47 4.91 -5.69
C PRO A 25 -16.80 5.80 -4.48
N ILE A 26 -17.38 5.22 -3.43
CA ILE A 26 -17.76 5.94 -2.20
C ILE A 26 -16.55 6.50 -1.44
N ASP A 27 -15.35 5.92 -1.61
CA ASP A 27 -14.14 6.40 -0.94
C ASP A 27 -13.70 7.79 -1.47
N PHE A 28 -14.11 8.14 -2.70
CA PHE A 28 -13.82 9.42 -3.36
C PHE A 28 -14.82 10.52 -2.99
N GLU A 29 -15.99 10.15 -2.49
CA GLU A 29 -17.09 11.07 -2.19
C GLU A 29 -16.82 11.88 -0.91
N LYS A 30 -17.40 13.08 -0.85
CA LYS A 30 -17.56 13.79 0.42
C LYS A 30 -18.71 13.13 1.18
N ARG A 31 -18.40 12.48 2.30
CA ARG A 31 -19.36 11.76 3.15
C ARG A 31 -19.68 12.62 4.37
N SER A 32 -20.94 12.98 4.57
CA SER A 32 -21.38 13.87 5.66
C SER A 32 -21.07 13.32 7.06
N TRP A 33 -20.94 12.00 7.20
CA TRP A 33 -20.58 11.34 8.45
C TRP A 33 -19.08 11.09 8.62
N VAL A 34 -18.24 11.41 7.63
CA VAL A 34 -16.78 11.26 7.73
C VAL A 34 -16.14 12.63 7.57
N ALA A 35 -15.71 13.21 8.69
CA ALA A 35 -15.04 14.50 8.72
C ALA A 35 -13.81 14.50 7.80
N ASP A 36 -13.59 15.63 7.14
CA ASP A 36 -12.49 15.83 6.20
C ASP A 36 -12.40 14.77 5.09
N SER A 37 -13.50 14.13 4.71
CA SER A 37 -13.58 13.27 3.52
C SER A 37 -13.85 14.08 2.25
N GLY A 38 -13.71 13.43 1.10
CA GLY A 38 -13.91 14.02 -0.22
C GLY A 38 -12.61 14.20 -0.97
N TRP A 39 -12.49 13.52 -2.10
CA TRP A 39 -11.38 13.70 -3.01
C TRP A 39 -11.66 14.88 -3.94
N PRO A 40 -10.65 15.73 -4.25
CA PRO A 40 -10.78 16.72 -5.32
C PRO A 40 -10.65 16.10 -6.73
N VAL A 41 -10.70 14.75 -6.82
CA VAL A 41 -10.64 13.96 -8.05
C VAL A 41 -11.72 12.89 -7.93
N SER A 42 -12.57 12.74 -8.94
CA SER A 42 -13.64 11.74 -8.93
C SER A 42 -13.12 10.33 -9.18
N PHE A 43 -13.89 9.33 -8.76
CA PHE A 43 -13.60 7.92 -9.08
C PHE A 43 -13.50 7.70 -10.60
N GLU A 44 -14.43 8.24 -11.39
CA GLU A 44 -14.43 8.07 -12.85
C GLU A 44 -13.18 8.65 -13.52
N ALA A 45 -12.65 9.77 -13.01
CA ALA A 45 -11.39 10.33 -13.51
C ALA A 45 -10.20 9.39 -13.28
N LEU A 46 -10.20 8.60 -12.19
CA LEU A 46 -9.14 7.63 -11.90
C LEU A 46 -9.39 6.26 -12.54
N LYS A 47 -10.66 5.90 -12.74
CA LYS A 47 -11.10 4.58 -13.24
C LYS A 47 -10.46 4.21 -14.58
N ALA A 48 -10.29 5.17 -15.47
CA ALA A 48 -9.65 4.97 -16.78
C ALA A 48 -8.19 4.49 -16.68
N TYR A 49 -7.52 4.69 -15.55
CA TYR A 49 -6.13 4.29 -15.33
C TYR A 49 -5.99 2.91 -14.69
N TYR A 50 -7.05 2.36 -14.08
CA TYR A 50 -6.98 1.05 -13.44
C TYR A 50 -6.61 -0.11 -14.40
N PRO A 51 -7.05 -0.16 -15.67
CA PRO A 51 -6.60 -1.19 -16.59
C PRO A 51 -5.08 -1.18 -16.83
N LYS A 52 -4.49 0.00 -17.02
CA LYS A 52 -3.03 0.14 -17.17
C LYS A 52 -2.30 -0.17 -15.85
N ALA A 53 -2.85 0.25 -14.72
CA ALA A 53 -2.31 -0.08 -13.41
C ALA A 53 -2.33 -1.61 -13.14
N ALA A 54 -3.43 -2.28 -13.50
CA ALA A 54 -3.59 -3.73 -13.39
C ALA A 54 -2.57 -4.49 -14.23
N ALA A 55 -2.26 -3.98 -15.44
CA ALA A 55 -1.22 -4.52 -16.31
C ALA A 55 0.19 -4.34 -15.70
N LEU A 56 0.51 -3.15 -15.18
CA LEU A 56 1.79 -2.89 -14.50
C LEU A 56 1.97 -3.73 -13.23
N CYS A 57 0.89 -3.92 -12.47
CA CYS A 57 0.88 -4.82 -11.32
C CYS A 57 0.81 -6.30 -11.70
N LYS A 58 0.64 -6.65 -12.98
CA LYS A 58 0.48 -8.04 -13.49
C LYS A 58 -0.65 -8.81 -12.79
N THR A 59 -1.79 -8.17 -12.60
CA THR A 59 -2.97 -8.73 -11.89
C THR A 59 -3.92 -9.53 -12.78
N GLY A 60 -3.53 -9.79 -14.04
CA GLY A 60 -4.39 -10.44 -15.02
C GLY A 60 -5.45 -9.45 -15.53
N SER A 61 -6.71 -9.85 -15.53
CA SER A 61 -7.82 -8.96 -15.87
C SER A 61 -7.94 -7.76 -14.92
N ALA A 62 -8.42 -6.64 -15.46
CA ALA A 62 -8.77 -5.44 -14.70
C ALA A 62 -10.23 -5.47 -14.19
N ASN A 63 -10.94 -6.59 -14.33
CA ASN A 63 -12.27 -6.77 -13.76
C ASN A 63 -12.18 -7.16 -12.28
N PHE A 64 -12.67 -6.32 -11.37
CA PHE A 64 -12.62 -6.55 -9.92
C PHE A 64 -13.98 -6.95 -9.32
N THR A 65 -14.91 -7.41 -10.16
CA THR A 65 -16.20 -7.96 -9.75
C THR A 65 -16.45 -9.31 -10.39
N VAL A 66 -17.30 -10.13 -9.79
CA VAL A 66 -17.88 -11.32 -10.43
C VAL A 66 -19.07 -10.92 -11.31
N ASP A 67 -19.34 -11.69 -12.35
CA ASP A 67 -20.47 -11.41 -13.24
C ASP A 67 -21.81 -11.62 -12.49
N GLY A 68 -22.62 -10.56 -12.49
CA GLY A 68 -23.79 -10.35 -11.61
C GLY A 68 -24.70 -11.57 -11.42
N GLY A 69 -24.66 -12.15 -10.22
CA GLY A 69 -25.63 -13.12 -9.71
C GLY A 69 -25.43 -14.58 -10.13
N LYS A 70 -24.41 -14.91 -10.94
CA LYS A 70 -24.15 -16.31 -11.36
C LYS A 70 -23.31 -17.10 -10.36
N GLU A 71 -22.52 -16.41 -9.55
CA GLU A 71 -21.64 -17.05 -8.58
C GLU A 71 -22.38 -17.45 -7.31
N LYS A 72 -22.10 -18.65 -6.80
CA LYS A 72 -22.65 -19.13 -5.52
C LYS A 72 -22.10 -18.29 -4.37
N GLU A 73 -22.97 -17.97 -3.41
CA GLU A 73 -22.63 -17.29 -2.14
C GLU A 73 -21.32 -17.84 -1.53
N ILE A 74 -20.53 -16.96 -0.92
CA ILE A 74 -19.31 -17.36 -0.20
C ILE A 74 -19.63 -18.43 0.84
N LEU A 75 -20.70 -18.20 1.62
CA LEU A 75 -21.26 -19.15 2.56
C LEU A 75 -22.73 -19.42 2.16
N PRO A 76 -23.05 -20.62 1.65
CA PRO A 76 -24.42 -20.94 1.24
C PRO A 76 -25.44 -20.80 2.36
N GLY A 77 -26.52 -20.07 2.08
CA GLY A 77 -27.58 -19.74 3.04
C GLY A 77 -27.36 -18.43 3.78
N LEU A 78 -26.22 -17.74 3.59
CA LEU A 78 -25.95 -16.44 4.18
C LEU A 78 -26.14 -15.32 3.16
N LYS A 79 -27.38 -14.86 3.00
CA LYS A 79 -27.68 -13.62 2.28
C LYS A 79 -27.73 -12.46 3.26
N MET A 80 -26.93 -11.44 3.00
CA MET A 80 -26.87 -10.26 3.87
C MET A 80 -27.17 -9.01 3.04
N GLU A 81 -28.24 -8.29 3.34
CA GLU A 81 -28.56 -7.03 2.64
C GLU A 81 -27.51 -5.94 2.91
N ALA A 82 -26.88 -5.99 4.08
CA ALA A 82 -25.85 -5.04 4.48
C ALA A 82 -24.54 -5.19 3.69
N PHE A 83 -24.27 -6.37 3.11
CA PHE A 83 -22.99 -6.68 2.47
C PHE A 83 -23.16 -7.08 1.02
N THR A 84 -22.20 -6.71 0.19
CA THR A 84 -22.03 -7.34 -1.13
C THR A 84 -20.94 -8.39 -1.03
N ASP A 85 -21.00 -9.41 -1.88
CA ASP A 85 -19.97 -10.43 -2.01
C ASP A 85 -19.43 -10.54 -3.44
N ASP A 86 -19.76 -9.56 -4.28
CA ASP A 86 -19.45 -9.53 -5.71
C ASP A 86 -18.06 -8.99 -6.04
N THR A 87 -17.40 -8.32 -5.09
CA THR A 87 -16.04 -7.81 -5.30
C THR A 87 -14.99 -8.92 -5.19
N ILE A 88 -13.98 -8.85 -6.06
CA ILE A 88 -12.86 -9.78 -6.06
C ILE A 88 -11.53 -9.08 -5.84
N GLU A 89 -10.70 -9.72 -5.03
CA GLU A 89 -9.31 -9.35 -4.83
C GLU A 89 -8.45 -10.12 -5.81
N ARG A 90 -7.39 -9.48 -6.33
CA ARG A 90 -6.46 -10.11 -7.28
C ARG A 90 -5.04 -10.10 -6.74
N TRP A 91 -4.32 -11.21 -6.87
CA TRP A 91 -2.94 -11.30 -6.42
C TRP A 91 -1.94 -11.23 -7.57
N SER A 92 -1.27 -10.08 -7.66
CA SER A 92 -0.06 -9.87 -8.44
C SER A 92 0.97 -10.98 -8.13
N PRO A 93 1.76 -11.45 -9.12
CA PRO A 93 2.98 -12.20 -8.89
C PRO A 93 3.99 -11.25 -8.26
N PRO A 94 3.94 -11.10 -6.92
CA PRO A 94 4.25 -9.88 -6.15
C PRO A 94 5.32 -9.04 -6.83
N VAL A 95 4.87 -8.18 -7.77
CA VAL A 95 5.78 -7.53 -8.73
C VAL A 95 6.76 -6.67 -7.96
N ASN A 96 8.04 -7.00 -8.04
CA ASN A 96 9.09 -6.08 -7.66
C ASN A 96 9.32 -5.17 -8.88
N PHE A 97 8.83 -3.93 -8.81
CA PHE A 97 8.83 -3.02 -9.97
C PHE A 97 10.25 -2.76 -10.46
N ALA A 98 11.22 -2.60 -9.56
CA ALA A 98 12.61 -2.46 -9.94
C ALA A 98 13.14 -3.66 -10.73
N LYS A 99 12.95 -4.89 -10.23
CA LYS A 99 13.43 -6.08 -10.96
C LYS A 99 12.69 -6.31 -12.27
N THR A 100 11.39 -6.03 -12.28
CA THR A 100 10.51 -6.32 -13.41
C THR A 100 10.75 -5.36 -14.57
N TYR A 101 10.98 -4.09 -14.27
CA TYR A 101 11.11 -3.02 -15.26
C TYR A 101 12.55 -2.52 -15.40
N ARG A 102 13.52 -3.18 -14.76
CA ARG A 102 14.95 -2.84 -14.82
C ARG A 102 15.43 -2.64 -16.26
N HIS A 103 15.17 -3.63 -17.12
CA HIS A 103 15.68 -3.62 -18.48
C HIS A 103 15.12 -2.45 -19.29
N GLU A 104 13.82 -2.17 -19.15
CA GLU A 104 13.17 -1.04 -19.80
C GLU A 104 13.75 0.30 -19.30
N LEU A 105 14.02 0.42 -17.99
CA LEU A 105 14.65 1.61 -17.41
C LEU A 105 16.11 1.78 -17.86
N GLU A 106 16.88 0.70 -17.97
CA GLU A 106 18.28 0.71 -18.42
C GLU A 106 18.40 1.04 -19.92
N GLN A 107 17.39 0.70 -20.72
CA GLN A 107 17.34 1.00 -22.16
C GLN A 107 16.73 2.36 -22.50
N ALA A 108 16.04 3.00 -21.55
CA ALA A 108 15.38 4.27 -21.78
C ALA A 108 16.41 5.38 -22.01
N GLN A 109 16.40 6.00 -23.18
CA GLN A 109 17.37 7.04 -23.57
C GLN A 109 17.29 8.34 -22.75
N HIS A 110 16.15 8.57 -22.09
CA HIS A 110 15.85 9.81 -21.38
C HIS A 110 15.61 9.62 -19.87
N ILE A 111 15.92 8.44 -19.34
CA ILE A 111 15.79 8.13 -17.91
C ILE A 111 17.16 7.82 -17.32
N GLU A 112 17.48 8.47 -16.21
CA GLU A 112 18.68 8.17 -15.43
C GLU A 112 18.28 7.75 -14.02
N VAL A 113 18.78 6.60 -13.56
CA VAL A 113 18.44 6.03 -12.25
C VAL A 113 19.65 6.08 -11.34
N TRP A 114 19.55 6.83 -10.24
CA TRP A 114 20.65 6.99 -9.29
C TRP A 114 20.35 6.20 -8.01
N LEU A 115 21.03 5.06 -7.86
CA LEU A 115 20.94 4.25 -6.64
C LEU A 115 21.89 4.79 -5.56
N ASP A 116 21.66 4.36 -4.31
CA ASP A 116 22.44 4.79 -3.14
C ASP A 116 22.57 6.32 -3.03
N SER A 117 21.52 7.01 -3.49
CA SER A 117 21.40 8.46 -3.59
C SER A 117 20.23 8.92 -2.74
N HIS A 118 20.51 9.69 -1.68
CA HIS A 118 19.52 10.07 -0.68
C HIS A 118 19.20 11.56 -0.79
N ALA A 119 17.95 11.90 -1.13
CA ALA A 119 17.49 13.27 -1.09
C ALA A 119 17.48 13.78 0.37
N LEU A 120 18.18 14.89 0.60
CA LEU A 120 18.34 15.50 1.92
C LEU A 120 17.48 16.76 2.06
N GLN A 121 17.45 17.59 1.02
CA GLN A 121 16.81 18.90 1.08
C GLN A 121 16.41 19.38 -0.32
N LEU A 122 15.26 20.04 -0.40
CA LEU A 122 14.86 20.83 -1.57
C LEU A 122 15.33 22.27 -1.36
N ASP A 123 16.05 22.80 -2.34
CA ASP A 123 16.67 24.13 -2.30
C ASP A 123 15.96 25.09 -3.26
N MET A 124 15.88 26.35 -2.86
CA MET A 124 15.31 27.42 -3.67
C MET A 124 15.98 28.76 -3.35
N THR A 125 16.09 29.61 -4.37
CA THR A 125 16.65 30.96 -4.31
C THR A 125 15.56 32.04 -4.26
N GLU A 126 14.35 31.70 -4.71
CA GLU A 126 13.15 32.53 -4.65
C GLU A 126 11.94 31.73 -4.14
N ALA A 127 10.93 32.41 -3.60
CA ALA A 127 9.68 31.77 -3.21
C ALA A 127 8.94 31.20 -4.44
N GLY A 128 8.24 30.08 -4.27
CA GLY A 128 7.33 29.57 -5.30
C GLY A 128 7.93 28.59 -6.32
N LYS A 129 9.23 28.30 -6.28
CA LYS A 129 9.88 27.39 -7.23
C LYS A 129 11.10 26.70 -6.65
N ILE A 130 11.20 25.39 -6.84
CA ILE A 130 12.39 24.61 -6.46
C ILE A 130 13.45 24.74 -7.55
N ASP A 131 14.69 25.01 -7.15
CA ASP A 131 15.84 25.12 -8.06
C ASP A 131 16.61 23.81 -8.13
N THR A 132 16.95 23.25 -6.96
CA THR A 132 17.73 22.02 -6.86
C THR A 132 17.23 21.12 -5.75
N VAL A 133 17.58 19.83 -5.84
CA VAL A 133 17.56 18.91 -4.71
C VAL A 133 19.00 18.61 -4.30
N THR A 134 19.31 18.77 -3.01
CA THR A 134 20.56 18.30 -2.43
C THR A 134 20.42 16.81 -2.13
N VAL A 135 21.30 16.01 -2.75
CA VAL A 135 21.35 14.55 -2.62
C VAL A 135 22.70 14.11 -2.05
N SER A 136 22.71 13.12 -1.16
CA SER A 136 23.92 12.43 -0.74
C SER A 136 24.12 11.18 -1.60
N VAL A 137 25.16 11.20 -2.45
CA VAL A 137 25.55 10.09 -3.31
C VAL A 137 26.86 9.53 -2.78
N LEU A 138 26.85 8.28 -2.31
CA LEU A 138 28.03 7.65 -1.70
C LEU A 138 28.66 8.55 -0.60
N ASN A 139 27.82 9.13 0.26
CA ASN A 139 28.18 10.08 1.34
C ASN A 139 28.79 11.42 0.88
N LYS A 140 28.63 11.78 -0.40
CA LYS A 140 29.01 13.10 -0.92
C LYS A 140 27.77 13.88 -1.34
N ALA A 141 27.63 15.10 -0.83
CA ALA A 141 26.55 15.99 -1.21
C ALA A 141 26.73 16.46 -2.66
N LYS A 142 25.64 16.41 -3.44
CA LYS A 142 25.53 16.97 -4.79
C LYS A 142 24.20 17.71 -4.90
N LYS A 143 24.16 18.78 -5.71
CA LYS A 143 22.92 19.47 -6.07
C LYS A 143 22.50 19.06 -7.47
N ILE A 144 21.25 18.66 -7.63
CA ILE A 144 20.67 18.31 -8.93
C ILE A 144 19.59 19.32 -9.26
N ALA A 145 19.75 20.03 -10.38
CA ALA A 145 18.75 20.95 -10.90
C ALA A 145 17.75 20.21 -11.80
N ALA A 146 16.49 20.60 -11.74
CA ALA A 146 15.44 20.06 -12.61
C ALA A 146 14.37 21.12 -12.88
N ARG A 147 13.66 20.98 -14.00
CA ARG A 147 12.51 21.84 -14.30
C ARG A 147 11.31 21.50 -13.43
N ILE A 148 11.13 20.21 -13.14
CA ILE A 148 10.02 19.64 -12.37
C ILE A 148 10.60 18.64 -11.37
N PHE A 149 10.06 18.66 -10.15
CA PHE A 149 10.39 17.72 -9.08
C PHE A 149 9.16 16.89 -8.73
N VAL A 150 9.31 15.58 -8.59
CA VAL A 150 8.24 14.67 -8.16
C VAL A 150 8.72 13.85 -6.96
N LEU A 151 8.08 14.02 -5.81
CA LEU A 151 8.38 13.24 -4.62
C LEU A 151 7.58 11.94 -4.63
N ALA A 152 8.25 10.81 -4.82
CA ALA A 152 7.65 9.47 -4.86
C ALA A 152 8.19 8.55 -3.73
N ALA A 153 8.53 9.12 -2.58
CA ALA A 153 9.17 8.44 -1.46
C ALA A 153 8.16 7.79 -0.46
N GLY A 154 6.87 7.83 -0.79
CA GLY A 154 5.80 7.14 -0.07
C GLY A 154 5.30 7.88 1.18
N GLY A 155 4.41 7.22 1.92
CA GLY A 155 3.64 7.80 3.03
C GLY A 155 4.42 8.40 4.19
N ILE A 156 5.73 8.14 4.29
CA ILE A 156 6.55 8.63 5.41
C ILE A 156 7.68 9.55 4.95
N GLU A 157 8.41 9.20 3.90
CA GLU A 157 9.58 10.00 3.49
C GLU A 157 9.17 11.25 2.68
N ASN A 158 8.00 11.25 2.01
CA ASN A 158 7.44 12.45 1.37
C ASN A 158 7.25 13.59 2.39
N PRO A 159 6.44 13.45 3.47
CA PRO A 159 6.26 14.53 4.43
C PRO A 159 7.55 14.84 5.19
N ARG A 160 8.41 13.85 5.44
CA ARG A 160 9.70 14.08 6.11
C ARG A 160 10.60 15.00 5.32
N LEU A 161 10.75 14.78 4.01
CA LEU A 161 11.59 15.63 3.15
C LEU A 161 11.05 17.06 3.07
N LEU A 162 9.72 17.21 2.96
CA LEU A 162 9.05 18.51 2.97
C LEU A 162 9.29 19.27 4.29
N LEU A 163 9.09 18.61 5.44
CA LEU A 163 9.32 19.20 6.77
C LEU A 163 10.81 19.51 7.05
N ALA A 164 11.72 18.69 6.52
CA ALA A 164 13.16 18.89 6.67
C ALA A 164 13.69 20.03 5.77
N SER A 165 13.00 20.34 4.67
CA SER A 165 13.37 21.40 3.74
C SER A 165 12.86 22.77 4.22
N LYS A 166 13.31 23.21 5.40
CA LYS A 166 13.04 24.55 5.93
C LYS A 166 13.95 25.59 5.26
N ASN A 167 13.42 26.78 5.03
CA ASN A 167 14.16 27.93 4.51
C ASN A 167 13.43 29.24 4.88
N ASP A 168 13.99 30.39 4.49
CA ASP A 168 13.46 31.71 4.85
C ASP A 168 12.04 31.96 4.29
N PHE A 169 11.67 31.34 3.17
CA PHE A 169 10.33 31.45 2.57
C PHE A 169 9.33 30.46 3.20
N TYR A 170 9.82 29.30 3.67
CA TYR A 170 9.02 28.22 4.24
C TYR A 170 9.63 27.77 5.59
N PRO A 171 9.53 28.58 6.66
CA PRO A 171 10.18 28.30 7.94
C PRO A 171 9.66 27.04 8.64
N ALA A 172 8.41 26.64 8.35
CA ALA A 172 7.79 25.41 8.85
C ALA A 172 8.01 24.18 7.94
N GLY A 173 8.82 24.31 6.88
CA GLY A 173 9.01 23.31 5.84
C GLY A 173 8.16 23.59 4.59
N ILE A 174 8.67 23.19 3.43
CA ILE A 174 8.01 23.41 2.14
C ILE A 174 6.64 22.72 2.10
N GLY A 175 5.62 23.44 1.62
CA GLY A 175 4.24 22.94 1.53
C GLY A 175 3.48 22.90 2.85
N ASN A 176 4.08 23.41 3.95
CA ASN A 176 3.51 23.34 5.30
C ASN A 176 2.98 24.68 5.84
N GLN A 177 2.62 25.63 4.98
CA GLN A 177 2.14 26.97 5.37
C GLN A 177 0.85 26.92 6.22
N HIS A 178 0.03 25.89 6.03
CA HIS A 178 -1.21 25.64 6.80
C HIS A 178 -1.09 24.45 7.78
N ASP A 179 0.14 24.03 8.09
CA ASP A 179 0.44 22.92 9.02
C ASP A 179 -0.26 21.60 8.64
N ASN A 180 -0.32 21.27 7.34
CA ASN A 180 -0.93 20.03 6.84
C ASN A 180 0.08 18.91 6.54
N VAL A 181 1.36 19.21 6.40
CA VAL A 181 2.39 18.20 6.10
C VAL A 181 2.55 17.27 7.29
N GLY A 182 2.41 15.97 7.02
CA GLY A 182 2.47 14.90 8.01
C GLY A 182 1.14 14.62 8.71
N ARG A 183 0.14 15.50 8.66
CA ARG A 183 -1.18 15.30 9.29
C ARG A 183 -2.05 14.31 8.53
N TYR A 184 -3.19 13.93 9.11
CA TYR A 184 -4.12 12.97 8.53
C TYR A 184 -3.49 11.62 8.24
N TYR A 185 -2.53 11.22 9.07
CA TYR A 185 -1.84 9.96 8.93
C TYR A 185 -2.82 8.81 9.20
N MET A 186 -3.12 8.03 8.16
CA MET A 186 -4.03 6.91 8.20
C MET A 186 -3.31 5.58 7.92
N ALA A 187 -3.88 4.51 8.46
CA ALA A 187 -3.60 3.11 8.18
C ALA A 187 -4.93 2.32 8.19
N HIS A 188 -4.88 0.98 8.22
CA HIS A 188 -6.09 0.17 8.41
C HIS A 188 -6.09 -0.53 9.76
N LEU A 189 -7.21 -0.44 10.46
CA LEU A 189 -7.50 -1.33 11.56
C LEU A 189 -7.94 -2.67 10.98
N ASN A 190 -7.25 -3.75 11.39
CA ASN A 190 -7.51 -5.08 10.85
C ASN A 190 -7.21 -6.14 11.91
N GLY A 191 -7.78 -7.33 11.74
CA GLY A 191 -7.65 -8.40 12.71
C GLY A 191 -8.59 -9.56 12.41
N THR A 192 -8.58 -10.57 13.26
CA THR A 192 -9.54 -11.69 13.21
C THR A 192 -10.16 -11.84 14.60
N TYR A 193 -11.49 -11.75 14.69
CA TYR A 193 -12.18 -11.79 15.99
C TYR A 193 -13.39 -12.72 16.01
N LEU A 194 -14.49 -12.36 15.35
CA LEU A 194 -15.72 -13.16 15.29
C LEU A 194 -15.41 -14.53 14.69
N LYS A 195 -15.95 -15.61 15.27
CA LYS A 195 -15.77 -16.96 14.71
C LYS A 195 -17.11 -17.60 14.40
N ILE A 196 -17.14 -18.35 13.31
CA ILE A 196 -18.31 -19.12 12.88
C ILE A 196 -17.96 -20.60 12.76
N ALA A 197 -18.93 -21.46 13.03
CA ALA A 197 -18.88 -22.89 12.76
C ALA A 197 -20.09 -23.26 11.89
N PRO A 198 -19.99 -23.11 10.55
CA PRO A 198 -21.08 -23.43 9.65
C PRO A 198 -21.42 -24.92 9.68
N THR A 199 -22.69 -25.24 9.51
CA THR A 199 -23.19 -26.62 9.36
C THR A 199 -22.79 -27.20 8.00
N ASN A 200 -23.04 -26.45 6.92
CA ASN A 200 -22.68 -26.85 5.56
C ASN A 200 -21.27 -26.38 5.19
N ARG A 201 -20.29 -27.26 5.35
CA ARG A 201 -18.87 -26.98 5.06
C ARG A 201 -18.40 -27.44 3.68
N GLU A 202 -19.11 -28.41 3.10
CA GLU A 202 -18.72 -29.03 1.82
C GLU A 202 -18.85 -28.05 0.65
N THR A 203 -19.86 -27.18 0.71
CA THR A 203 -20.18 -26.22 -0.36
C THR A 203 -19.64 -24.81 -0.11
N LEU A 204 -18.83 -24.63 0.94
CA LEU A 204 -18.23 -23.34 1.29
C LEU A 204 -17.29 -22.83 0.18
N ASN A 205 -17.57 -21.63 -0.32
CA ASN A 205 -16.86 -21.00 -1.43
C ASN A 205 -15.84 -19.95 -0.94
N MET A 206 -14.92 -20.38 -0.07
CA MET A 206 -13.88 -19.52 0.52
C MET A 206 -12.50 -19.64 -0.14
N ASP A 207 -12.33 -20.61 -1.04
CA ASP A 207 -11.05 -20.93 -1.65
C ASP A 207 -10.59 -19.82 -2.60
N PHE A 208 -9.29 -19.82 -2.91
CA PHE A 208 -8.79 -18.99 -4.00
C PHE A 208 -9.23 -19.57 -5.35
N SER A 209 -9.89 -18.75 -6.15
CA SER A 209 -10.15 -18.99 -7.57
C SER A 209 -8.94 -18.59 -8.42
N ARG A 210 -8.99 -18.90 -9.71
CA ARG A 210 -7.96 -18.50 -10.68
C ARG A 210 -8.59 -17.76 -11.85
N ASP A 211 -7.95 -16.66 -12.22
CA ASP A 211 -8.13 -15.99 -13.51
C ASP A 211 -6.79 -16.07 -14.26
N GLY A 212 -6.70 -16.99 -15.22
CA GLY A 212 -5.44 -17.39 -15.83
C GLY A 212 -4.43 -17.88 -14.78
N LYS A 213 -3.33 -17.12 -14.59
CA LYS A 213 -2.26 -17.44 -13.63
C LYS A 213 -2.46 -16.76 -12.26
N VAL A 214 -3.35 -15.78 -12.17
CA VAL A 214 -3.54 -14.95 -10.97
C VAL A 214 -4.57 -15.58 -10.06
N TYR A 215 -4.27 -15.58 -8.76
CA TYR A 215 -5.25 -15.97 -7.75
C TYR A 215 -6.24 -14.84 -7.54
N THR A 216 -7.51 -15.20 -7.40
CA THR A 216 -8.59 -14.30 -7.05
C THR A 216 -9.35 -14.83 -5.84
N ARG A 217 -10.04 -13.94 -5.13
CA ARG A 217 -10.90 -14.34 -4.02
C ARG A 217 -12.02 -13.33 -3.81
N ARG A 218 -13.22 -13.84 -3.54
CA ARG A 218 -14.36 -13.06 -3.09
C ARG A 218 -14.23 -12.73 -1.60
N ARG A 219 -14.99 -11.75 -1.16
CA ARG A 219 -15.06 -11.29 0.24
C ARG A 219 -16.41 -10.61 0.45
N TRP A 220 -16.85 -10.51 1.69
CA TRP A 220 -17.95 -9.62 2.02
C TRP A 220 -17.43 -8.20 2.16
N GLN A 221 -18.17 -7.25 1.61
CA GLN A 221 -17.88 -5.83 1.68
C GLN A 221 -19.12 -5.10 2.15
N LEU A 222 -18.97 -4.23 3.14
CA LEU A 222 -20.09 -3.42 3.61
C LEU A 222 -20.59 -2.55 2.46
N SER A 223 -21.86 -2.69 2.09
CA SER A 223 -22.39 -2.05 0.89
C SER A 223 -22.38 -0.53 1.02
N ALA A 224 -22.14 0.17 -0.09
CA ALA A 224 -22.18 1.64 -0.12
C ALA A 224 -23.55 2.19 0.28
N LYS A 225 -24.63 1.43 0.06
CA LYS A 225 -25.98 1.73 0.56
C LYS A 225 -25.99 1.69 2.10
N LYS A 226 -25.52 0.61 2.70
CA LYS A 226 -25.51 0.45 4.16
C LYS A 226 -24.60 1.46 4.86
N GLN A 227 -23.45 1.79 4.25
CA GLN A 227 -22.57 2.85 4.74
C GLN A 227 -23.30 4.20 4.84
N ARG A 228 -24.09 4.58 3.82
CA ARG A 228 -24.87 5.83 3.82
C ARG A 228 -26.00 5.82 4.85
N GLU A 229 -26.74 4.72 4.93
CA GLU A 229 -27.88 4.58 5.83
C GLU A 229 -27.48 4.62 7.32
N ALA A 230 -26.37 3.97 7.66
CA ALA A 230 -25.94 3.79 9.04
C ALA A 230 -24.76 4.71 9.44
N GLY A 231 -24.27 5.55 8.53
CA GLY A 231 -23.10 6.41 8.79
C GLY A 231 -21.83 5.62 9.12
N LEU A 232 -21.64 4.47 8.48
CA LEU A 232 -20.53 3.55 8.77
C LEU A 232 -19.33 3.80 7.84
N LEU A 233 -18.15 3.45 8.34
CA LEU A 233 -16.91 3.45 7.55
C LEU A 233 -16.81 2.20 6.68
N ASN A 234 -16.00 2.28 5.64
CA ASN A 234 -15.86 1.17 4.71
C ASN A 234 -15.11 -0.01 5.36
N SER A 235 -15.56 -1.24 5.13
CA SER A 235 -15.04 -2.44 5.80
C SER A 235 -15.30 -3.70 4.98
N ILE A 236 -14.38 -4.66 5.05
CA ILE A 236 -14.51 -5.97 4.43
C ILE A 236 -14.32 -7.10 5.42
N PHE A 237 -14.90 -8.24 5.10
CA PHE A 237 -14.72 -9.51 5.81
C PHE A 237 -14.36 -10.66 4.89
N PHE A 238 -13.58 -11.59 5.41
CA PHE A 238 -13.40 -12.91 4.79
C PHE A 238 -12.98 -13.95 5.81
N LEU A 239 -13.15 -15.22 5.46
CA LEU A 239 -12.82 -16.33 6.35
C LEU A 239 -11.29 -16.55 6.43
N HIS A 240 -10.82 -16.76 7.66
CA HIS A 240 -9.43 -16.95 8.05
C HIS A 240 -9.34 -17.95 9.22
N HIS A 241 -8.13 -18.38 9.58
CA HIS A 241 -7.83 -19.11 10.83
C HIS A 241 -8.40 -18.40 12.06
N ALA A 242 -9.11 -19.14 12.91
CA ALA A 242 -9.83 -18.61 14.08
C ALA A 242 -8.92 -18.19 15.27
N GLU A 243 -7.70 -18.70 15.33
CA GLU A 243 -6.68 -18.29 16.31
C GLU A 243 -5.39 -18.00 15.56
N GLU A 244 -4.75 -16.85 15.82
CA GLU A 244 -3.43 -16.53 15.24
C GLU A 244 -2.35 -17.56 15.59
N THR A 245 -2.49 -18.25 16.72
CA THR A 245 -1.55 -19.26 17.24
C THR A 245 -1.76 -20.67 16.69
N THR A 246 -2.89 -20.98 16.07
CA THR A 246 -3.15 -22.32 15.48
C THR A 246 -2.19 -22.67 14.35
N GLY A 247 -1.51 -21.69 13.76
CA GLY A 247 -0.46 -21.91 12.76
C GLY A 247 0.70 -22.78 13.26
N HIS A 248 0.93 -22.88 14.57
CA HIS A 248 1.96 -23.79 15.09
C HIS A 248 1.55 -25.26 15.06
N ARG A 249 0.25 -25.56 15.11
CA ARG A 249 -0.29 -26.94 15.18
C ARG A 249 -0.60 -27.55 13.82
N ASP A 250 -0.58 -26.75 12.75
CA ASP A 250 -0.73 -27.22 11.37
C ASP A 250 0.63 -27.66 10.80
N VAL A 251 0.70 -28.91 10.35
CA VAL A 251 1.87 -29.54 9.71
C VAL A 251 2.34 -28.73 8.50
N VAL A 252 1.41 -28.12 7.75
CA VAL A 252 1.69 -27.32 6.56
C VAL A 252 2.36 -26.00 6.92
N PHE A 253 1.81 -25.26 7.90
CA PHE A 253 2.44 -24.04 8.40
C PHE A 253 3.81 -24.33 8.99
N SER A 254 3.94 -25.44 9.72
CA SER A 254 5.22 -25.90 10.27
C SER A 254 6.26 -26.17 9.18
N ALA A 255 5.91 -26.89 8.11
CA ALA A 255 6.82 -27.14 6.99
C ALA A 255 7.23 -25.84 6.26
N VAL A 256 6.28 -24.91 6.03
CA VAL A 256 6.58 -23.61 5.40
C VAL A 256 7.46 -22.74 6.30
N PHE A 257 7.23 -22.74 7.61
CA PHE A 257 8.04 -22.01 8.58
C PHE A 257 9.48 -22.55 8.59
N LEU A 258 9.66 -23.88 8.63
CA LEU A 258 10.97 -24.53 8.56
C LEU A 258 11.72 -24.15 7.27
N ALA A 259 11.05 -24.22 6.12
CA ALA A 259 11.64 -23.83 4.83
C ALA A 259 12.04 -22.35 4.78
N LYS A 260 11.22 -21.46 5.34
CA LYS A 260 11.55 -20.03 5.47
C LYS A 260 12.72 -19.81 6.42
N GLY A 261 12.78 -20.51 7.54
CA GLY A 261 13.88 -20.46 8.49
C GLY A 261 15.20 -20.86 7.83
N LEU A 262 15.22 -21.98 7.11
CA LEU A 262 16.38 -22.44 6.33
C LEU A 262 16.82 -21.41 5.28
N LYS A 263 15.86 -20.85 4.53
CA LYS A 263 16.16 -19.78 3.56
C LYS A 263 16.71 -18.52 4.22
N SER A 264 16.17 -18.14 5.38
CA SER A 264 16.64 -16.99 6.16
C SER A 264 18.07 -17.19 6.66
N LEU A 265 18.43 -18.42 7.05
CA LEU A 265 19.80 -18.78 7.42
C LEU A 265 20.73 -18.75 6.22
N ALA A 266 20.32 -19.33 5.09
CA ALA A 266 21.09 -19.34 3.83
C ALA A 266 21.28 -17.94 3.22
N ALA A 267 20.39 -16.99 3.52
CA ALA A 267 20.49 -15.60 3.05
C ALA A 267 21.45 -14.74 3.88
N GLN A 268 21.98 -15.23 5.01
CA GLN A 268 22.90 -14.45 5.83
C GLN A 268 24.27 -14.36 5.18
N ARG A 269 24.86 -13.16 5.23
CA ARG A 269 26.16 -12.86 4.60
C ARG A 269 27.37 -13.28 5.44
N SER A 270 27.17 -13.76 6.67
CA SER A 270 28.25 -14.23 7.55
C SER A 270 27.77 -15.30 8.54
N LEU A 271 28.71 -16.13 9.02
CA LEU A 271 28.44 -17.18 10.01
C LEU A 271 27.93 -16.61 11.35
N ALA A 272 28.43 -15.44 11.77
CA ALA A 272 27.96 -14.78 12.99
C ALA A 272 26.49 -14.34 12.90
N ALA A 273 26.09 -13.77 11.75
CA ALA A 273 24.70 -13.39 11.49
C ALA A 273 23.78 -14.61 11.37
N ALA A 274 24.26 -15.69 10.74
CA ALA A 274 23.57 -16.98 10.68
C ALA A 274 23.35 -17.57 12.09
N ASN A 275 24.36 -17.56 12.95
CA ASN A 275 24.25 -18.07 14.33
C ASN A 275 23.27 -17.26 15.19
N LYS A 276 23.28 -15.93 15.06
CA LYS A 276 22.31 -15.06 15.75
C LYS A 276 20.89 -15.37 15.29
N THR A 277 20.68 -15.46 13.98
CA THR A 277 19.40 -15.80 13.37
C THR A 277 18.93 -17.19 13.80
N PHE A 278 19.83 -18.18 13.84
CA PHE A 278 19.50 -19.53 14.28
C PHE A 278 19.09 -19.57 15.75
N ARG A 279 19.81 -18.88 16.64
CA ARG A 279 19.46 -18.80 18.07
C ARG A 279 18.05 -18.23 18.28
N LEU A 280 17.67 -17.20 17.52
CA LEU A 280 16.34 -16.61 17.56
C LEU A 280 15.26 -17.57 17.06
N LEU A 281 15.55 -18.32 16.00
CA LEU A 281 14.58 -19.24 15.38
C LEU A 281 14.50 -20.61 16.08
N ARG A 282 15.53 -21.03 16.80
CA ARG A 282 15.69 -22.39 17.35
C ARG A 282 14.49 -22.88 18.18
N PRO A 283 13.90 -22.09 19.10
CA PRO A 283 12.73 -22.54 19.87
C PRO A 283 11.56 -22.91 18.95
N ALA A 284 11.21 -22.02 18.03
CA ALA A 284 10.12 -22.23 17.07
C ALA A 284 10.43 -23.39 16.09
N LEU A 285 11.65 -23.47 15.56
CA LEU A 285 12.05 -24.55 14.65
C LEU A 285 11.91 -25.94 15.30
N LYS A 286 12.24 -26.07 16.59
CA LYS A 286 12.11 -27.34 17.33
C LYS A 286 10.65 -27.78 17.44
N GLU A 287 9.74 -26.86 17.78
CA GLU A 287 8.31 -27.15 17.88
C GLU A 287 7.70 -27.54 16.52
N HIS A 288 8.05 -26.80 15.46
CA HIS A 288 7.59 -27.11 14.11
C HIS A 288 8.16 -28.42 13.55
N LEU A 289 9.42 -28.77 13.85
CA LEU A 289 10.00 -30.08 13.51
C LEU A 289 9.27 -31.24 14.19
N LEU A 290 8.93 -31.09 15.48
CA LEU A 290 8.18 -32.11 16.22
C LEU A 290 6.77 -32.31 15.63
N ASN A 291 6.11 -31.23 15.21
CA ASN A 291 4.78 -31.30 14.59
C ASN A 291 4.81 -31.95 13.20
N VAL A 292 5.85 -31.69 12.40
CA VAL A 292 6.08 -32.39 11.12
C VAL A 292 6.44 -33.85 11.37
N GLY A 293 7.26 -34.18 12.35
CA GLY A 293 7.65 -35.56 12.67
C GLY A 293 6.46 -36.43 13.12
N LYS A 294 5.55 -35.89 13.93
CA LYS A 294 4.40 -36.63 14.47
C LYS A 294 3.32 -36.95 13.41
N ASN A 295 3.11 -36.06 12.43
CA ASN A 295 1.96 -36.13 11.50
C ASN A 295 2.33 -36.03 10.00
N GLY A 296 3.61 -35.94 9.65
CA GLY A 296 4.08 -35.45 8.35
C GLY A 296 4.18 -36.48 7.23
N PHE A 297 4.49 -37.75 7.49
CA PHE A 297 4.74 -38.74 6.43
C PHE A 297 3.53 -38.96 5.50
N ARG A 298 2.31 -38.99 6.06
CA ARG A 298 1.07 -39.14 5.28
C ARG A 298 0.68 -37.87 4.51
N SER A 299 1.30 -36.74 4.83
CA SER A 299 0.98 -35.41 4.26
C SER A 299 1.99 -34.95 3.19
N ILE A 300 3.03 -35.73 2.90
CA ILE A 300 4.15 -35.33 2.01
C ILE A 300 3.65 -34.83 0.63
N PRO A 301 2.77 -35.53 -0.11
CA PRO A 301 2.32 -35.05 -1.43
C PRO A 301 1.56 -33.72 -1.37
N LEU A 302 0.73 -33.52 -0.33
CA LEU A 302 0.02 -32.27 -0.09
C LEU A 302 1.01 -31.12 0.21
N LEU A 303 2.02 -31.40 1.05
CA LEU A 303 3.06 -30.46 1.45
C LEU A 303 3.93 -30.04 0.27
N THR A 304 4.36 -30.97 -0.58
CA THR A 304 5.17 -30.66 -1.76
C THR A 304 4.38 -29.86 -2.79
N GLY A 305 3.10 -30.17 -2.98
CA GLY A 305 2.20 -29.39 -3.83
C GLY A 305 2.00 -27.96 -3.34
N LEU A 306 1.79 -27.76 -2.03
CA LEU A 306 1.65 -26.44 -1.42
C LEU A 306 2.95 -25.65 -1.46
N LEU A 307 4.09 -26.29 -1.17
CA LEU A 307 5.40 -25.66 -1.29
C LEU A 307 5.66 -25.19 -2.72
N ARG A 308 5.40 -26.03 -3.72
CA ARG A 308 5.51 -25.67 -5.16
C ARG A 308 4.64 -24.46 -5.50
N LYS A 309 3.39 -24.42 -5.01
CA LYS A 309 2.49 -23.27 -5.19
C LYS A 309 2.99 -22.01 -4.47
N ARG A 310 3.68 -22.13 -3.34
CA ARG A 310 4.20 -20.99 -2.55
C ARG A 310 5.51 -20.41 -3.09
N ILE A 311 6.34 -21.21 -3.77
CA ILE A 311 7.60 -20.78 -4.39
C ILE A 311 7.44 -20.38 -5.87
N SER A 312 6.29 -20.65 -6.49
CA SER A 312 5.95 -20.21 -7.85
C SER A 312 5.99 -18.68 -7.98
N THR A 313 6.28 -18.16 -9.17
CA THR A 313 6.16 -16.73 -9.51
C THR A 313 4.77 -16.19 -9.18
N TYR A 314 3.73 -16.92 -9.58
CA TYR A 314 2.34 -16.67 -9.17
C TYR A 314 2.06 -17.47 -7.92
N ARG A 315 2.58 -16.99 -6.79
CA ARG A 315 2.53 -17.72 -5.52
C ARG A 315 1.12 -17.72 -4.93
N LEU A 316 0.74 -18.85 -4.34
CA LEU A 316 -0.44 -18.92 -3.47
C LEU A 316 -0.33 -17.85 -2.37
N PRO A 317 -1.32 -16.95 -2.19
CA PRO A 317 -1.18 -15.79 -1.32
C PRO A 317 -0.84 -16.13 0.13
N TYR A 318 -1.60 -17.05 0.71
CA TYR A 318 -1.38 -17.66 2.01
C TYR A 318 -2.21 -18.94 2.09
N ILE A 319 -2.02 -19.71 3.17
CA ILE A 319 -2.74 -20.96 3.39
C ILE A 319 -4.02 -20.61 4.16
N LEU A 320 -5.16 -20.94 3.56
CA LEU A 320 -6.48 -20.79 4.17
C LEU A 320 -6.68 -21.84 5.28
N PRO A 321 -7.56 -21.58 6.27
CA PRO A 321 -7.97 -22.62 7.21
C PRO A 321 -8.62 -23.79 6.48
N ALA A 322 -8.52 -24.98 7.06
CA ALA A 322 -9.23 -26.13 6.55
C ALA A 322 -10.75 -25.91 6.69
N LYS A 323 -11.54 -26.26 5.66
CA LYS A 323 -13.00 -26.10 5.69
C LYS A 323 -13.67 -26.88 6.84
N ASN A 324 -13.03 -27.94 7.32
CA ASN A 324 -13.48 -28.77 8.45
C ASN A 324 -12.93 -28.30 9.82
N ALA A 325 -12.18 -27.19 9.90
CA ALA A 325 -11.71 -26.65 11.16
C ALA A 325 -12.88 -26.29 12.08
N ALA A 326 -12.84 -26.65 13.37
CA ALA A 326 -13.95 -26.44 14.30
C ALA A 326 -14.55 -25.02 14.21
N TRP A 327 -13.67 -24.01 14.14
CA TRP A 327 -14.04 -22.62 13.95
C TRP A 327 -13.31 -22.00 12.75
N LEU A 328 -14.02 -21.17 12.00
CA LEU A 328 -13.47 -20.27 11.00
C LEU A 328 -13.56 -18.85 11.56
N GLY A 329 -12.42 -18.15 11.59
CA GLY A 329 -12.36 -16.76 12.02
C GLY A 329 -12.78 -15.81 10.91
N LEU A 330 -13.40 -14.70 11.27
CA LEU A 330 -13.74 -13.60 10.39
C LEU A 330 -12.61 -12.57 10.46
N TYR A 331 -11.76 -12.54 9.43
CA TYR A 331 -10.81 -11.46 9.27
C TYR A 331 -11.53 -10.21 8.80
N PHE A 332 -11.19 -9.07 9.39
CA PHE A 332 -11.68 -7.77 8.98
C PHE A 332 -10.54 -6.83 8.61
N GLN A 333 -10.82 -5.92 7.68
CA GLN A 333 -9.97 -4.76 7.38
C GLN A 333 -10.88 -3.56 7.18
N ALA A 334 -10.64 -2.52 7.97
CA ALA A 334 -11.50 -1.35 8.06
C ALA A 334 -10.75 -0.08 7.65
N GLU A 335 -11.51 0.84 7.09
CA GLU A 335 -11.11 2.22 6.89
C GLU A 335 -10.90 2.94 8.22
N GLN A 336 -9.91 3.84 8.26
CA GLN A 336 -9.71 4.81 9.34
C GLN A 336 -10.17 6.19 8.87
N THR A 337 -10.86 6.92 9.73
CA THR A 337 -11.23 8.31 9.50
C THR A 337 -10.00 9.21 9.33
N PRO A 338 -10.04 10.21 8.44
CA PRO A 338 -9.02 11.25 8.44
C PRO A 338 -9.03 11.99 9.78
N ASN A 339 -7.91 11.98 10.49
CA ASN A 339 -7.75 12.68 11.76
C ASN A 339 -6.59 13.67 11.68
N ARG A 340 -6.89 14.96 11.81
CA ARG A 340 -5.88 16.04 11.75
C ARG A 340 -4.77 15.87 12.80
N GLU A 341 -5.08 15.33 13.97
CA GLU A 341 -4.11 15.11 15.06
C GLU A 341 -3.32 13.80 14.93
N SER A 342 -3.77 12.88 14.07
CA SER A 342 -2.97 11.74 13.64
C SER A 342 -1.89 12.24 12.68
N ARG A 343 -0.62 12.27 13.11
CA ARG A 343 0.44 12.89 12.31
C ARG A 343 1.81 12.24 12.40
N LEU A 344 2.60 12.46 11.35
CA LEU A 344 4.04 12.32 11.33
C LEU A 344 4.68 13.68 11.58
N THR A 345 5.67 13.73 12.48
CA THR A 345 6.53 14.89 12.71
C THR A 345 8.00 14.48 12.54
N ILE A 346 8.88 15.47 12.56
CA ILE A 346 10.32 15.26 12.60
C ILE A 346 10.87 15.67 13.96
N SER A 347 11.84 14.90 14.47
CA SER A 347 12.57 15.22 15.69
C SER A 347 13.39 16.50 15.52
N ALA A 348 13.48 17.29 16.59
CA ALA A 348 14.27 18.53 16.61
C ALA A 348 15.77 18.27 16.84
N ASP A 349 16.10 17.13 17.44
CA ASP A 349 17.39 16.82 18.05
C ASP A 349 18.01 15.51 17.53
N GLU A 350 17.19 14.53 17.15
CA GLU A 350 17.65 13.25 16.62
C GLU A 350 17.70 13.23 15.09
N LYS A 351 18.84 12.78 14.57
CA LYS A 351 19.06 12.51 13.15
C LYS A 351 19.29 11.02 12.90
N ASP A 352 19.01 10.58 11.68
CA ASP A 352 19.43 9.25 11.22
C ASP A 352 20.89 9.25 10.75
N ALA A 353 21.38 8.09 10.34
CA ALA A 353 22.77 7.92 9.88
C ALA A 353 23.14 8.75 8.64
N LEU A 354 22.16 9.34 7.95
CA LEU A 354 22.35 10.17 6.76
C LEU A 354 22.17 11.66 7.08
N GLY A 355 22.03 12.02 8.36
CA GLY A 355 21.87 13.39 8.83
C GLY A 355 20.44 13.95 8.71
N MET A 356 19.47 13.12 8.32
CA MET A 356 18.06 13.55 8.20
C MET A 356 17.36 13.45 9.56
N PRO A 357 16.57 14.46 9.97
CA PRO A 357 15.76 14.40 11.19
C PRO A 357 14.93 13.12 11.27
N ARG A 358 14.93 12.42 12.41
CA ARG A 358 14.14 11.19 12.57
C ARG A 358 12.65 11.49 12.54
N VAL A 359 11.86 10.57 12.00
CA VAL A 359 10.39 10.71 11.99
C VAL A 359 9.82 10.19 13.30
N ILE A 360 8.94 10.97 13.90
CA ILE A 360 8.11 10.58 15.04
C ILE A 360 6.70 10.32 14.49
N ALA A 361 6.13 9.14 14.75
CA ALA A 361 4.76 8.81 14.34
C ALA A 361 3.82 8.86 15.55
N GLY A 362 2.83 9.73 15.48
CA GLY A 362 1.70 9.79 16.40
C GLY A 362 0.42 9.46 15.66
N ILE A 363 0.17 8.17 15.39
CA ILE A 363 -1.10 7.74 14.81
C ILE A 363 -2.19 7.75 15.88
N GLN A 364 -3.37 8.26 15.52
CA GLN A 364 -4.51 8.35 16.44
C GLN A 364 -5.78 7.82 15.78
N PHE A 365 -6.51 7.00 16.53
CA PHE A 365 -7.81 6.45 16.12
C PHE A 365 -8.93 7.22 16.81
N ASN A 366 -9.95 7.58 16.05
CA ASN A 366 -11.16 8.21 16.56
C ASN A 366 -12.13 7.15 17.09
N LYS A 367 -13.04 7.54 17.98
CA LYS A 367 -14.12 6.66 18.45
C LYS A 367 -14.92 6.06 17.29
N GLN A 368 -15.18 6.85 16.24
CA GLN A 368 -15.90 6.38 15.05
C GLN A 368 -15.21 5.19 14.36
N ASP A 369 -13.87 5.13 14.37
CA ASP A 369 -13.13 4.01 13.75
C ASP A 369 -13.50 2.69 14.43
N LEU A 370 -13.59 2.69 15.77
CA LEU A 370 -13.93 1.51 16.57
C LEU A 370 -15.42 1.19 16.47
N GLU A 371 -16.29 2.19 16.59
CA GLU A 371 -17.74 2.00 16.49
C GLU A 371 -18.15 1.45 15.12
N ALA A 372 -17.51 1.89 14.04
CA ALA A 372 -17.78 1.36 12.71
C ALA A 372 -17.42 -0.13 12.60
N VAL A 373 -16.28 -0.54 13.18
CA VAL A 373 -15.89 -1.96 13.22
C VAL A 373 -16.88 -2.77 14.04
N VAL A 374 -17.27 -2.28 15.23
CA VAL A 374 -18.24 -2.97 16.09
C VAL A 374 -19.60 -3.12 15.40
N ALA A 375 -20.17 -2.03 14.88
CA ALA A 375 -21.46 -2.04 14.20
C ALA A 375 -21.44 -2.97 12.98
N THR A 376 -20.35 -2.99 12.22
CA THR A 376 -20.22 -3.87 11.05
C THR A 376 -20.12 -5.35 11.45
N HIS A 377 -19.49 -5.68 12.58
CA HIS A 377 -19.49 -7.04 13.13
C HIS A 377 -20.88 -7.45 13.64
N ASN A 378 -21.60 -6.55 14.32
CA ASN A 378 -22.98 -6.80 14.76
C ASN A 378 -23.88 -7.13 13.56
N LEU A 379 -23.80 -6.35 12.47
CA LEU A 379 -24.55 -6.63 11.23
C LEU A 379 -24.26 -8.03 10.67
N PHE A 380 -23.01 -8.50 10.71
CA PHE A 380 -22.65 -9.84 10.26
C PHE A 380 -23.16 -10.92 11.23
N ALA A 381 -22.96 -10.72 12.53
CA ALA A 381 -23.39 -11.63 13.60
C ALA A 381 -24.91 -11.85 13.59
N ASP A 382 -25.68 -10.78 13.47
CA ASP A 382 -27.14 -10.81 13.41
C ASP A 382 -27.61 -11.59 12.18
N ALA A 383 -27.05 -11.29 11.01
CA ALA A 383 -27.43 -11.98 9.78
C ALA A 383 -27.07 -13.48 9.80
N TYR A 384 -25.90 -13.83 10.36
CA TYR A 384 -25.50 -15.23 10.52
C TYR A 384 -26.39 -15.98 11.51
N THR A 385 -26.75 -15.34 12.63
CA THR A 385 -27.65 -15.91 13.63
C THR A 385 -29.06 -16.09 13.06
N GLN A 386 -29.59 -15.10 12.36
CA GLN A 386 -30.90 -15.16 11.72
C GLN A 386 -30.98 -16.25 10.65
N ALA A 387 -29.89 -16.46 9.89
CA ALA A 387 -29.82 -17.52 8.89
C ALA A 387 -29.85 -18.92 9.53
N GLY A 388 -29.47 -19.08 10.79
CA GLY A 388 -29.52 -20.36 11.50
C GLY A 388 -28.59 -21.43 10.91
N ILE A 389 -27.54 -21.03 10.20
CA ILE A 389 -26.67 -21.91 9.40
C ILE A 389 -25.46 -22.46 10.16
N GLY A 390 -25.38 -22.25 11.47
CA GLY A 390 -24.34 -22.82 12.33
C GLY A 390 -24.16 -22.08 13.64
N ALA A 391 -23.08 -22.38 14.35
CA ALA A 391 -22.76 -21.72 15.62
C ALA A 391 -21.90 -20.47 15.41
N LEU A 392 -22.00 -19.53 16.35
CA LEU A 392 -21.31 -18.24 16.36
C LEU A 392 -20.62 -18.05 17.72
N ASP A 393 -19.34 -17.66 17.71
CA ASP A 393 -18.59 -17.21 18.89
C ASP A 393 -18.27 -15.72 18.68
N TYR A 394 -19.06 -14.88 19.35
CA TYR A 394 -19.00 -13.42 19.25
C TYR A 394 -19.62 -12.76 20.48
N THR A 395 -18.93 -11.74 21.00
CA THR A 395 -19.54 -10.76 21.91
C THR A 395 -19.05 -9.37 21.53
N GLU A 396 -19.94 -8.37 21.58
CA GLU A 396 -19.57 -6.98 21.34
C GLU A 396 -18.53 -6.51 22.37
N ALA A 397 -18.75 -6.80 23.66
CA ALA A 397 -17.84 -6.40 24.73
C ALA A 397 -16.42 -6.96 24.53
N GLY A 398 -16.32 -8.22 24.09
CA GLY A 398 -15.03 -8.83 23.80
C GLY A 398 -14.37 -8.24 22.55
N LEU A 399 -15.14 -7.86 21.52
CA LEU A 399 -14.60 -7.16 20.34
C LEU A 399 -14.04 -5.80 20.73
N ARG A 400 -14.77 -5.02 21.55
CA ARG A 400 -14.29 -3.72 22.05
C ARG A 400 -12.96 -3.86 22.79
N ALA A 401 -12.87 -4.82 23.72
CA ALA A 401 -11.63 -5.11 24.43
C ALA A 401 -10.49 -5.57 23.51
N TYR A 402 -10.80 -6.27 22.42
CA TYR A 402 -9.82 -6.62 21.39
C TYR A 402 -9.31 -5.38 20.64
N LEU A 403 -10.21 -4.49 20.21
CA LEU A 403 -9.87 -3.27 19.47
C LEU A 403 -9.04 -2.31 20.32
N ASP A 404 -9.38 -2.12 21.60
CA ASP A 404 -8.61 -1.27 22.52
C ASP A 404 -7.14 -1.71 22.63
N LYS A 405 -6.91 -3.03 22.69
CA LYS A 405 -5.55 -3.59 22.67
C LYS A 405 -4.85 -3.35 21.33
N GLN A 406 -5.56 -3.53 20.22
CA GLN A 406 -5.01 -3.33 18.87
C GLN A 406 -4.57 -1.88 18.63
N ILE A 407 -5.38 -0.89 19.04
CA ILE A 407 -5.02 0.52 18.85
C ILE A 407 -3.91 0.97 19.81
N THR A 408 -3.86 0.42 21.02
CA THR A 408 -2.81 0.74 22.01
C THR A 408 -1.45 0.18 21.59
N ALA A 409 -1.44 -1.05 21.06
CA ALA A 409 -0.23 -1.71 20.57
C ALA A 409 -0.01 -1.52 19.05
N PHE A 410 -0.63 -0.49 18.46
CA PHE A 410 -0.70 -0.36 17.01
C PHE A 410 0.69 -0.23 16.38
N ASN A 411 1.01 -1.14 15.47
CA ASN A 411 2.25 -1.11 14.72
C ASN A 411 1.98 -1.56 13.27
N SER A 412 1.57 -0.62 12.42
CA SER A 412 1.45 -0.92 10.99
C SER A 412 2.81 -0.95 10.31
N SER A 413 3.02 -2.02 9.53
CA SER A 413 4.16 -2.15 8.62
C SER A 413 3.85 -1.77 7.17
N ALA A 414 2.62 -1.31 6.90
CA ALA A 414 2.15 -1.05 5.55
C ALA A 414 1.11 0.08 5.50
N HIS A 415 0.80 0.52 4.28
CA HIS A 415 -0.32 1.42 3.95
C HIS A 415 -0.30 2.73 4.78
N HIS A 416 0.80 3.46 4.66
CA HIS A 416 0.90 4.81 5.23
C HIS A 416 0.21 5.80 4.28
N ILE A 417 -0.90 6.40 4.71
CA ILE A 417 -1.82 7.15 3.85
C ILE A 417 -2.03 8.58 4.41
N GLY A 418 -2.28 9.56 3.53
CA GLY A 418 -2.83 10.88 3.90
C GLY A 418 -1.84 11.97 4.33
N THR A 419 -0.57 11.63 4.55
CA THR A 419 0.43 12.51 5.14
C THR A 419 0.87 13.70 4.28
N THR A 420 0.46 13.77 3.02
CA THR A 420 0.58 14.94 2.13
C THR A 420 -0.69 15.06 1.28
N ARG A 421 -1.86 14.91 1.92
CA ARG A 421 -3.15 14.73 1.24
C ARG A 421 -3.48 15.79 0.19
N MET A 422 -4.17 15.35 -0.86
CA MET A 422 -4.86 16.22 -1.80
C MET A 422 -5.99 16.98 -1.12
N SER A 423 -6.28 18.16 -1.63
CA SER A 423 -7.45 18.96 -1.24
C SER A 423 -7.79 19.97 -2.34
N ALA A 424 -8.98 20.57 -2.27
CA ALA A 424 -9.34 21.67 -3.16
C ALA A 424 -8.70 23.02 -2.76
N HIS A 425 -8.29 23.15 -1.49
CA HIS A 425 -7.80 24.39 -0.90
C HIS A 425 -6.61 24.14 0.02
N PRO A 426 -5.58 25.01 0.01
CA PRO A 426 -4.33 24.81 0.76
C PRO A 426 -4.50 24.72 2.28
N GLU A 427 -5.59 25.25 2.83
CA GLU A 427 -5.92 25.17 4.25
C GLU A 427 -6.22 23.73 4.71
N ASN A 428 -6.63 22.86 3.77
CA ASN A 428 -7.13 21.51 4.07
C ASN A 428 -6.25 20.37 3.54
N GLY A 429 -5.08 20.70 2.97
CA GLY A 429 -4.16 19.70 2.43
C GLY A 429 -2.81 20.29 2.03
N VAL A 430 -2.01 19.47 1.35
CA VAL A 430 -0.64 19.83 0.93
C VAL A 430 -0.54 20.01 -0.58
N VAL A 431 -1.34 19.24 -1.33
CA VAL A 431 -1.33 19.25 -2.78
C VAL A 431 -2.73 19.47 -3.37
N ASP A 432 -2.79 20.02 -4.59
CA ASP A 432 -4.02 20.19 -5.35
C ASP A 432 -4.50 18.88 -6.01
N SER A 433 -5.55 18.95 -6.83
CA SER A 433 -6.09 17.79 -7.57
C SER A 433 -5.08 17.15 -8.53
N ASP A 434 -4.06 17.88 -8.95
CA ASP A 434 -2.99 17.40 -9.84
C ASP A 434 -1.77 16.92 -9.05
N ALA A 435 -1.93 16.80 -7.73
CA ALA A 435 -0.88 16.44 -6.79
C ALA A 435 0.31 17.42 -6.80
N LYS A 436 0.10 18.67 -7.23
CA LYS A 436 1.08 19.76 -7.15
C LYS A 436 1.04 20.39 -5.75
N VAL A 437 2.19 20.64 -5.15
CA VAL A 437 2.28 21.30 -3.84
C VAL A 437 1.77 22.73 -3.94
N PHE A 438 0.87 23.12 -3.05
CA PHE A 438 0.31 24.47 -3.05
C PHE A 438 1.40 25.53 -2.85
N GLY A 439 1.28 26.62 -3.61
CA GLY A 439 2.24 27.72 -3.60
C GLY A 439 3.54 27.43 -4.34
N LEU A 440 3.68 26.27 -5.01
CA LEU A 440 4.83 25.95 -5.86
C LEU A 440 4.41 25.71 -7.31
N SER A 441 5.26 26.15 -8.24
CA SER A 441 5.04 25.99 -9.68
C SER A 441 5.49 24.62 -10.21
N ASN A 442 6.47 23.97 -9.55
CA ASN A 442 7.18 22.83 -10.12
C ASN A 442 7.41 21.62 -9.20
N LEU A 443 6.76 21.55 -8.04
CA LEU A 443 6.87 20.42 -7.12
C LEU A 443 5.57 19.61 -7.04
N TYR A 444 5.67 18.29 -7.21
CA TYR A 444 4.56 17.35 -7.17
C TYR A 444 4.84 16.21 -6.18
N VAL A 445 3.79 15.55 -5.72
CA VAL A 445 3.90 14.40 -4.81
C VAL A 445 3.13 13.21 -5.37
N ALA A 446 3.72 12.02 -5.29
CA ALA A 446 3.10 10.77 -5.71
C ALA A 446 3.20 9.72 -4.59
N GLY A 447 2.23 8.80 -4.55
CA GLY A 447 2.11 7.78 -3.52
C GLY A 447 0.85 7.94 -2.66
N SER A 448 0.65 7.04 -1.71
CA SER A 448 -0.54 7.06 -0.84
C SER A 448 -0.59 8.24 0.13
N SER A 449 0.52 8.97 0.31
CA SER A 449 0.52 10.18 1.13
C SER A 449 -0.49 11.22 0.61
N VAL A 450 -0.80 11.22 -0.69
CA VAL A 450 -1.72 12.21 -1.28
C VAL A 450 -3.20 11.84 -1.15
N PHE A 451 -3.56 10.69 -0.59
CA PHE A 451 -4.97 10.26 -0.55
C PHE A 451 -5.73 10.91 0.62
N PRO A 452 -6.85 11.60 0.36
CA PRO A 452 -7.72 12.18 1.39
C PRO A 452 -8.37 11.15 2.33
N THR A 453 -8.65 9.95 1.85
CA THR A 453 -9.26 8.84 2.61
C THR A 453 -8.50 7.54 2.35
N GLY A 454 -8.61 6.60 3.31
CA GLY A 454 -7.83 5.37 3.31
C GLY A 454 -8.45 4.18 2.57
N SER A 455 -9.78 4.14 2.42
CA SER A 455 -10.53 2.93 2.02
C SER A 455 -10.32 1.75 2.99
N HIS A 456 -10.95 0.60 2.73
CA HIS A 456 -10.48 -0.70 3.22
C HIS A 456 -9.42 -1.30 2.29
N ALA A 457 -9.33 -0.83 1.05
CA ALA A 457 -8.53 -1.44 0.01
C ALA A 457 -7.03 -1.17 0.19
N ASN A 458 -6.20 -2.16 -0.18
CA ASN A 458 -4.75 -1.95 -0.25
C ASN A 458 -4.43 -0.86 -1.31
N PRO A 459 -3.62 0.16 -0.99
CA PRO A 459 -3.52 1.37 -1.81
C PRO A 459 -2.71 1.20 -3.09
N THR A 460 -1.89 0.15 -3.25
CA THR A 460 -0.89 0.09 -4.33
C THR A 460 -1.48 0.22 -5.73
N LEU A 461 -2.61 -0.43 -6.03
CA LEU A 461 -3.21 -0.31 -7.36
C LEU A 461 -3.67 1.12 -7.64
N THR A 462 -4.28 1.78 -6.65
CA THR A 462 -4.68 3.19 -6.70
C THR A 462 -3.46 4.12 -6.77
N ILE A 463 -2.34 3.79 -6.12
CA ILE A 463 -1.07 4.53 -6.24
C ILE A 463 -0.59 4.51 -7.69
N VAL A 464 -0.57 3.34 -8.33
CA VAL A 464 -0.12 3.20 -9.73
C VAL A 464 -1.08 3.93 -10.68
N ALA A 465 -2.39 3.82 -10.46
CA ALA A 465 -3.39 4.56 -11.23
C ALA A 465 -3.18 6.09 -11.12
N GLN A 466 -2.94 6.61 -9.90
CA GLN A 466 -2.67 8.03 -9.69
C GLN A 466 -1.34 8.48 -10.30
N ALA A 467 -0.30 7.66 -10.24
CA ALA A 467 0.98 7.95 -10.90
C ALA A 467 0.82 8.05 -12.42
N LEU A 468 0.03 7.17 -13.03
CA LEU A 468 -0.30 7.23 -14.46
C LEU A 468 -1.09 8.50 -14.80
N ARG A 469 -2.07 8.88 -13.98
CA ARG A 469 -2.82 10.15 -14.16
C ARG A 469 -1.88 11.36 -14.09
N LEU A 470 -1.00 11.42 -13.08
CA LEU A 470 -0.03 12.49 -12.93
C LEU A 470 0.90 12.60 -14.15
N ALA A 471 1.39 11.46 -14.65
CA ALA A 471 2.25 11.43 -15.84
C ALA A 471 1.56 12.01 -17.08
N VAL A 472 0.30 11.63 -17.34
CA VAL A 472 -0.47 12.14 -18.49
C VAL A 472 -0.71 13.64 -18.41
N LEU A 473 -1.11 14.15 -17.24
CA LEU A 473 -1.32 15.59 -17.03
C LEU A 473 -0.06 16.41 -17.33
N ARG A 474 1.12 15.90 -16.96
CA ARG A 474 2.38 16.60 -17.20
C ARG A 474 2.86 16.50 -18.65
N SER A 475 2.68 15.36 -19.32
CA SER A 475 2.98 15.25 -20.76
C SER A 475 2.19 16.30 -21.56
N PHE A 476 0.92 16.53 -21.23
CA PHE A 476 0.09 17.54 -21.88
C PHE A 476 0.65 18.96 -21.68
N ILE A 477 1.08 19.30 -20.47
CA ILE A 477 1.63 20.63 -20.13
C ILE A 477 3.01 20.85 -20.76
N PHE A 478 3.85 19.80 -20.84
CA PHE A 478 5.15 19.90 -21.51
C PHE A 478 4.99 20.13 -23.02
N MET A 479 4.03 19.48 -23.67
CA MET A 479 3.75 19.70 -25.10
C MET A 479 3.22 21.12 -25.40
N HIS A 480 2.34 21.66 -24.55
CA HIS A 480 1.77 23.00 -24.77
C HIS A 480 2.74 24.14 -24.45
N THR A 481 3.66 23.95 -23.49
CA THR A 481 4.69 24.95 -23.18
C THR A 481 5.79 25.04 -24.25
N GLN A 482 6.01 24.00 -25.06
CA GLN A 482 6.94 24.05 -26.19
C GLN A 482 6.36 24.74 -27.44
N GLN A 483 5.03 24.77 -27.62
CA GLN A 483 4.40 25.44 -28.77
C GLN A 483 4.49 26.98 -28.72
N PHE A 484 4.80 27.60 -27.57
CA PHE A 484 4.91 29.06 -27.44
C PHE A 484 6.34 29.62 -27.62
N ASN A 485 7.36 28.78 -27.89
CA ASN A 485 8.75 29.21 -28.04
C ASN A 485 9.40 28.66 -29.33
N VAL A 486 8.72 28.81 -30.47
CA VAL A 486 9.33 28.56 -31.78
C VAL A 486 9.36 29.87 -32.58
N GLN A 487 10.32 30.74 -32.26
CA GLN A 487 10.92 31.60 -33.28
C GLN A 487 12.00 30.78 -33.98
N THR A 488 11.69 30.30 -35.18
CA THR A 488 12.63 29.63 -36.08
C THR A 488 13.61 30.65 -36.66
N SER A 489 14.79 30.77 -36.05
CA SER A 489 15.97 31.27 -36.76
C SER A 489 16.74 30.07 -37.32
N ILE A 490 16.62 29.86 -38.63
CA ILE A 490 17.40 28.90 -39.40
C ILE A 490 18.83 29.45 -39.51
N PHE A 491 19.81 28.73 -38.98
CA PHE A 491 21.20 28.84 -39.43
C PHE A 491 21.63 27.49 -39.97
N ASP A 492 21.82 27.47 -41.29
CA ASP A 492 22.44 26.40 -42.07
C ASP A 492 23.95 26.44 -41.87
N PHE A 493 24.57 25.29 -41.56
CA PHE A 493 26.01 25.10 -41.71
C PHE A 493 26.32 23.65 -42.04
N GLN A 494 26.65 23.44 -43.30
CA GLN A 494 27.32 22.26 -43.84
C GLN A 494 28.73 22.08 -43.26
N ASP A 495 29.09 20.80 -43.08
CA ASP A 495 30.43 20.21 -43.05
C ASP A 495 31.57 20.86 -42.23
N ARG A 496 32.00 20.14 -41.19
CA ARG A 496 33.42 19.74 -40.97
C ARG A 496 33.55 18.68 -39.87
N LYS A 497 34.26 17.60 -40.20
CA LYS A 497 34.67 16.50 -39.30
C LYS A 497 35.68 16.99 -38.26
N CYS A 498 35.44 16.71 -36.98
CA CYS A 498 36.45 16.74 -35.91
C CYS A 498 36.20 15.54 -34.95
N PRO A 499 37.15 14.60 -34.74
CA PRO A 499 36.90 13.39 -33.95
C PRO A 499 37.09 13.52 -32.42
N THR A 500 37.32 14.72 -31.86
CA THR A 500 37.69 14.87 -30.43
C THR A 500 37.02 16.05 -29.72
N CYS A 501 35.74 16.30 -30.00
CA CYS A 501 34.92 17.15 -29.13
C CYS A 501 33.84 16.31 -28.44
N VAL A 502 34.01 16.11 -27.14
CA VAL A 502 32.95 15.67 -26.23
C VAL A 502 31.81 16.67 -26.36
N ARG A 503 30.72 16.27 -27.04
CA ARG A 503 29.48 17.04 -27.05
C ARG A 503 28.94 17.09 -25.62
N GLN A 504 29.06 18.24 -24.97
CA GLN A 504 28.14 18.66 -23.92
C GLN A 504 26.75 18.71 -24.55
N VAL A 505 25.98 17.63 -24.40
CA VAL A 505 24.57 17.61 -24.77
C VAL A 505 23.80 18.24 -23.60
N SER A 506 23.12 19.35 -23.90
CA SER A 506 22.29 20.12 -22.98
C SER A 506 21.38 19.22 -22.12
N SER A 507 21.39 19.46 -20.81
CA SER A 507 20.84 18.60 -19.74
C SER A 507 19.33 18.75 -19.50
N TYR A 508 18.56 19.26 -20.46
CA TYR A 508 17.20 19.74 -20.18
C TYR A 508 16.05 18.74 -20.39
N ASP A 509 16.31 17.56 -20.97
CA ASP A 509 15.26 16.55 -21.29
C ASP A 509 15.42 15.20 -20.57
N ARG A 510 16.20 15.13 -19.48
CA ARG A 510 16.36 13.89 -18.70
C ARG A 510 15.47 13.88 -17.47
N VAL A 511 14.76 12.76 -17.27
CA VAL A 511 14.08 12.47 -16.00
C VAL A 511 15.06 11.73 -15.10
N VAL A 512 15.42 12.35 -13.98
CA VAL A 512 16.22 11.71 -12.92
C VAL A 512 15.27 11.11 -11.90
N LEU A 513 15.34 9.80 -11.70
CA LEU A 513 14.52 9.05 -10.74
C LEU A 513 15.30 8.67 -9.48
#